data_AF-A0AA89LQ73-F1
#
_entry.id   AF-A0AA89LQ73-F1
#
_cell.length_a   1.000
_cell.length_b   1.000
_cell.length_c   1.000
_cell.angle_alpha   90.00
_cell.angle_beta   90.00
_cell.angle_gamma   90.00
#
_symmetry.space_group_name_H-M   'P 1'
#
loop_
_entity.id
_entity.type
_entity.pdbx_description
1 polymer ?
#
loop_
_entity_poly.entity_id
_entity_poly.type
_entity_poly.pdbx_seq_one_letter_code
_entity_poly.pdbx_strand_id
1 'polypeptide(L)'
;MLWNLNVNVAHDVHPLWRERSDRAPGTPCVSRAETFSMRLIEQHRLGFVSTALWDDELGRIALLDAIDLRRLARLGSAVAMRESIRLCVLGNDVRHCTRVLGRGLVDRVLALPCSVDAVPLGRLNGTGMTQRLPLRLLRFQRRILRALCDCLPDSAARRVRLKFRPGYFKHAEPVDDARKCAKVVLAMHEHADLSARAKCILGY
;
A
#
# COMPACT_ATOMS: atom_id res chain seq x y z
N MET A 1 -13.57 -6.73 12.05
CA MET A 1 -12.34 -6.17 11.41
C MET A 1 -11.54 -5.28 12.36
N LEU A 2 -12.15 -4.36 13.11
CA LEU A 2 -11.43 -3.54 14.11
C LEU A 2 -10.73 -4.35 15.20
N TRP A 3 -11.30 -5.49 15.60
CA TRP A 3 -10.66 -6.41 16.55
C TRP A 3 -9.27 -6.84 16.07
N ASN A 4 -9.13 -7.21 14.79
CA ASN A 4 -7.83 -7.60 14.24
C ASN A 4 -6.88 -6.40 14.14
N LEU A 5 -7.42 -5.22 13.80
CA LEU A 5 -6.62 -4.01 13.73
C LEU A 5 -6.07 -3.61 15.11
N ASN A 6 -6.89 -3.62 16.16
CA ASN A 6 -6.53 -3.13 17.50
C ASN A 6 -5.91 -4.19 18.41
N VAL A 7 -6.45 -5.41 18.39
CA VAL A 7 -6.19 -6.48 19.37
C VAL A 7 -5.37 -7.62 18.75
N ASN A 8 -5.88 -8.26 17.69
CA ASN A 8 -5.21 -9.38 17.02
C ASN A 8 -4.26 -8.92 15.90
N VAL A 9 -3.29 -8.08 16.26
CA VAL A 9 -2.34 -7.47 15.32
C VAL A 9 -1.53 -8.53 14.58
N ALA A 10 -1.22 -9.64 15.25
CA ALA A 10 -0.49 -10.78 14.69
C ALA A 10 -1.11 -11.36 13.41
N HIS A 11 -2.43 -11.21 13.21
CA HIS A 11 -3.15 -11.79 12.07
C HIS A 11 -2.70 -11.19 10.73
N ASP A 12 -2.49 -9.87 10.67
CA ASP A 12 -2.22 -9.15 9.43
C ASP A 12 -0.74 -8.72 9.30
N VAL A 13 0.10 -9.05 10.27
CA VAL A 13 1.52 -8.66 10.31
C VAL A 13 2.36 -9.50 9.37
N HIS A 14 3.34 -8.87 8.72
CA HIS A 14 4.29 -9.59 7.86
C HIS A 14 5.15 -10.60 8.66
N PRO A 15 5.33 -11.85 8.21
CA PRO A 15 6.03 -12.91 8.98
C PRO A 15 7.41 -12.54 9.52
N LEU A 16 8.20 -11.78 8.75
CA LEU A 16 9.53 -11.30 9.16
C LEU A 16 9.55 -10.41 10.41
N TRP A 17 8.41 -9.84 10.84
CA TRP A 17 8.34 -9.18 12.15
C TRP A 17 8.40 -10.19 13.29
N ARG A 18 7.81 -11.38 13.12
CA ARG A 18 7.85 -12.46 14.12
C ARG A 18 9.27 -13.00 14.27
N GLU A 19 9.93 -13.36 13.17
CA GLU A 19 11.31 -13.87 13.17
C GLU A 19 12.30 -12.89 13.82
N ARG A 20 12.08 -11.59 13.68
CA ARG A 20 12.95 -10.57 14.29
C ARG A 20 12.71 -10.44 15.79
N SER A 21 11.47 -10.63 16.25
CA SER A 21 11.13 -10.63 17.67
C SER A 21 11.60 -11.89 18.39
N ASP A 22 11.64 -13.04 17.70
CA ASP A 22 12.09 -14.31 18.27
C ASP A 22 13.62 -14.39 18.41
N ARG A 23 14.37 -13.57 17.66
CA ARG A 23 15.85 -13.47 17.73
C ARG A 23 16.36 -12.53 18.83
N ALA A 24 15.48 -11.89 19.61
CA ALA A 24 15.91 -11.03 20.71
C ALA A 24 16.41 -11.90 21.89
N PRO A 25 17.68 -11.78 22.32
CA PRO A 25 18.26 -12.64 23.35
C PRO A 25 17.46 -12.52 24.67
N GLY A 26 17.13 -13.67 25.27
CA GLY A 26 16.37 -13.76 26.52
C GLY A 26 14.85 -13.87 26.34
N THR A 27 14.33 -13.95 25.12
CA THR A 27 12.88 -14.05 24.88
C THR A 27 12.49 -15.50 24.60
N PRO A 28 11.65 -16.15 25.43
CA PRO A 28 11.17 -17.49 25.13
C PRO A 28 10.42 -17.53 23.79
N CYS A 29 10.55 -18.61 23.04
CA CYS A 29 9.83 -18.83 21.79
C CYS A 29 8.32 -18.83 22.09
N VAL A 30 7.63 -17.76 21.72
CA VAL A 30 6.23 -17.55 22.13
C VAL A 30 5.29 -18.10 21.08
N SER A 31 4.71 -19.28 21.32
CA SER A 31 3.80 -19.91 20.36
C SER A 31 2.38 -19.33 20.34
N ARG A 32 2.02 -18.40 21.24
CA ARG A 32 0.66 -17.82 21.30
C ARG A 32 0.58 -16.47 20.58
N ALA A 33 -0.35 -16.39 19.61
CA ALA A 33 -0.60 -15.19 18.80
C ALA A 33 -1.00 -13.95 19.62
N GLU A 34 -1.64 -14.16 20.77
CA GLU A 34 -2.03 -13.09 21.71
C GLU A 34 -0.81 -12.39 22.29
N THR A 35 0.13 -13.14 22.86
CA THR A 35 1.35 -12.59 23.44
C THR A 35 2.23 -11.91 22.40
N PHE A 36 2.28 -12.44 21.17
CA PHE A 36 2.95 -11.77 20.06
C PHE A 36 2.27 -10.44 19.69
N SER A 37 0.93 -10.40 19.70
CA SER A 37 0.18 -9.16 19.46
C SER A 37 0.44 -8.11 20.55
N MET A 38 0.42 -8.49 21.83
CA MET A 38 0.73 -7.57 22.94
C MET A 38 2.15 -7.00 22.80
N ARG A 39 3.14 -7.85 22.51
CA ARG A 39 4.52 -7.41 22.31
C ARG A 39 4.66 -6.41 21.16
N LEU A 40 3.98 -6.67 20.04
CA LEU A 40 3.98 -5.72 18.91
C LEU A 40 3.36 -4.38 19.29
N ILE A 41 2.27 -4.40 20.05
CA ILE A 41 1.59 -3.19 20.55
C ILE A 41 2.55 -2.37 21.42
N GLU A 42 3.22 -3.01 22.37
CA GLU A 42 4.19 -2.36 23.26
C GLU A 42 5.41 -1.84 22.50
N GLN A 43 6.08 -2.71 21.74
CA GLN A 43 7.33 -2.41 21.03
C GLN A 43 7.18 -1.27 20.03
N HIS A 44 6.04 -1.21 19.32
CA HIS A 44 5.78 -0.19 18.31
C HIS A 44 4.89 0.95 18.81
N ARG A 45 4.55 0.96 20.11
CA ARG A 45 3.64 1.93 20.74
C ARG A 45 2.38 2.13 19.90
N LEU A 46 1.70 1.02 19.59
CA LEU A 46 0.53 1.02 18.74
C LEU A 46 -0.68 1.55 19.52
N GLY A 47 -1.03 2.81 19.29
CA GLY A 47 -2.23 3.40 19.87
C GLY A 47 -3.51 2.69 19.44
N PHE A 48 -4.59 2.96 20.17
CA PHE A 48 -5.93 2.54 19.80
C PHE A 48 -6.38 3.26 18.52
N VAL A 49 -7.05 2.53 17.63
CA VAL A 49 -7.69 3.09 16.44
C VAL A 49 -9.19 3.16 16.69
N SER A 50 -9.72 4.39 16.67
CA SER A 50 -11.14 4.68 16.90
C SER A 50 -12.04 4.09 15.82
N THR A 51 -13.30 3.81 16.18
CA THR A 51 -14.36 3.41 15.25
C THR A 51 -14.70 4.49 14.23
N ALA A 52 -14.43 5.78 14.54
CA ALA A 52 -14.63 6.90 13.60
C ALA A 52 -13.85 6.73 12.27
N LEU A 53 -12.84 5.86 12.24
CA LEU A 53 -12.11 5.49 11.04
C LEU A 53 -13.00 4.78 9.98
N TRP A 54 -14.18 4.28 10.37
CA TRP A 54 -15.16 3.65 9.47
C TRP A 54 -15.99 4.68 8.71
N ASP A 55 -16.15 5.86 9.28
CA ASP A 55 -16.96 6.93 8.66
C ASP A 55 -16.12 7.70 7.62
N ASP A 56 -14.80 7.66 7.75
CA ASP A 56 -13.87 8.23 6.77
C ASP A 56 -13.49 7.19 5.69
N GLU A 57 -13.78 7.50 4.43
CA GLU A 57 -13.43 6.69 3.26
C GLU A 57 -11.92 6.37 3.23
N LEU A 58 -11.07 7.34 3.53
CA LEU A 58 -9.62 7.14 3.59
C LEU A 58 -9.22 6.29 4.79
N GLY A 59 -9.91 6.46 5.91
CA GLY A 59 -9.74 5.67 7.10
C GLY A 59 -9.89 4.17 6.85
N ARG A 60 -10.89 3.78 6.04
CA ARG A 60 -11.17 2.37 5.68
C ARG A 60 -9.98 1.67 5.01
N ILE A 61 -9.05 2.40 4.38
CA ILE A 61 -7.80 1.84 3.81
C ILE A 61 -7.03 1.04 4.87
N ALA A 62 -7.05 1.48 6.14
CA ALA A 62 -6.29 0.81 7.20
C ALA A 62 -6.75 -0.64 7.45
N LEU A 63 -7.98 -0.98 7.07
CA LEU A 63 -8.59 -2.30 7.24
C LEU A 63 -8.23 -3.27 6.11
N LEU A 64 -7.69 -2.78 5.00
CA LEU A 64 -7.28 -3.59 3.85
C LEU A 64 -6.04 -4.42 4.19
N ASP A 65 -5.94 -5.63 3.65
CA ASP A 65 -4.75 -6.46 3.80
C ASP A 65 -3.56 -5.91 2.98
N ALA A 66 -2.38 -6.51 3.17
CA ALA A 66 -1.19 -6.10 2.44
C ALA A 66 -1.31 -6.29 0.91
N ILE A 67 -2.10 -7.26 0.45
CA ILE A 67 -2.24 -7.61 -0.97
C ILE A 67 -3.08 -6.54 -1.67
N ASP A 68 -4.22 -6.20 -1.11
CA ASP A 68 -5.14 -5.19 -1.64
C ASP A 68 -4.53 -3.79 -1.58
N LEU A 69 -3.77 -3.46 -0.52
CA LEU A 69 -2.97 -2.23 -0.48
C LEU A 69 -1.94 -2.18 -1.63
N ARG A 70 -1.25 -3.30 -1.91
CA ARG A 70 -0.32 -3.38 -3.05
C ARG A 70 -1.03 -3.27 -4.39
N ARG A 71 -2.24 -3.80 -4.52
CA ARG A 71 -3.06 -3.68 -5.73
C ARG A 71 -3.45 -2.23 -5.99
N LEU A 72 -3.92 -1.51 -4.98
CA LEU A 72 -4.19 -0.07 -5.07
C LEU A 72 -2.95 0.72 -5.48
N ALA A 73 -1.81 0.44 -4.87
CA ALA A 73 -0.56 1.11 -5.23
C ALA A 73 -0.06 0.79 -6.63
N ARG A 74 -0.25 -0.46 -7.10
CA ARG A 74 0.01 -0.86 -8.49
C ARG A 74 -0.87 -0.09 -9.46
N LEU A 75 -2.17 -0.02 -9.20
CA LEU A 75 -3.10 0.78 -10.00
C LEU A 75 -2.66 2.24 -10.05
N GLY A 76 -2.44 2.88 -8.90
CA GLY A 76 -2.00 4.27 -8.85
C GLY A 76 -0.70 4.51 -9.63
N SER A 77 0.26 3.58 -9.56
CA SER A 77 1.51 3.68 -10.32
C SER A 77 1.30 3.56 -11.83
N ALA A 78 0.39 2.67 -12.25
CA ALA A 78 0.07 2.46 -13.65
C ALA A 78 -0.65 3.68 -14.23
N VAL A 79 -1.61 4.25 -13.50
CA VAL A 79 -2.33 5.46 -13.92
C VAL A 79 -1.38 6.65 -14.01
N ALA A 80 -0.52 6.85 -13.01
CA ALA A 80 0.46 7.94 -13.00
C ALA A 80 1.45 7.87 -14.16
N MET A 81 1.76 6.66 -14.62
CA MET A 81 2.73 6.40 -15.69
C MET A 81 2.08 5.95 -17.00
N ARG A 82 0.76 6.14 -17.14
CA ARG A 82 -0.01 5.62 -18.27
C ARG A 82 0.59 6.02 -19.61
N GLU A 83 0.95 7.29 -19.80
CA GLU A 83 1.54 7.74 -21.07
C GLU A 83 2.93 7.13 -21.29
N SER A 84 3.75 6.99 -20.25
CA SER A 84 5.04 6.29 -20.37
C SER A 84 4.87 4.81 -20.72
N ILE A 85 3.82 4.16 -20.21
CA ILE A 85 3.47 2.77 -20.56
C ILE A 85 3.00 2.71 -22.02
N ARG A 86 2.14 3.66 -22.45
CA ARG A 86 1.62 3.74 -23.83
C ARG A 86 2.74 3.93 -24.85
N LEU A 87 3.71 4.79 -24.55
CA LEU A 87 4.86 5.08 -25.40
C LEU A 87 6.00 4.06 -25.26
N CYS A 88 5.86 3.05 -24.40
CA CYS A 88 6.90 2.04 -24.21
C CYS A 88 6.96 1.11 -25.42
N VAL A 89 7.85 1.40 -26.36
CA VAL A 89 8.05 0.62 -27.60
C VAL A 89 9.13 -0.46 -27.47
N LEU A 90 9.94 -0.42 -26.41
CA LEU A 90 11.03 -1.38 -26.19
C LEU A 90 10.47 -2.70 -25.63
N GLY A 91 10.47 -3.76 -26.44
CA GLY A 91 9.86 -5.06 -26.08
C GLY A 91 10.38 -5.67 -24.77
N ASN A 92 11.63 -5.38 -24.36
CA ASN A 92 12.12 -5.77 -23.05
C ASN A 92 11.44 -4.98 -21.92
N ASP A 93 11.33 -3.66 -22.02
CA ASP A 93 10.69 -2.84 -20.98
C ASP A 93 9.19 -3.12 -20.88
N VAL A 94 8.51 -3.35 -22.00
CA VAL A 94 7.10 -3.75 -22.01
C VAL A 94 6.88 -5.06 -21.23
N ARG A 95 7.73 -6.07 -21.47
CA ARG A 95 7.68 -7.34 -20.73
C ARG A 95 7.92 -7.14 -19.23
N HIS A 96 8.88 -6.30 -18.86
CA HIS A 96 9.17 -6.02 -17.44
C HIS A 96 8.06 -5.21 -16.77
N CYS A 97 7.47 -4.22 -17.44
CA CYS A 97 6.31 -3.48 -16.95
C CYS A 97 5.12 -4.41 -16.73
N THR A 98 4.87 -5.32 -17.68
CA THR A 98 3.82 -6.34 -17.57
C THR A 98 4.07 -7.29 -16.39
N ARG A 99 5.32 -7.68 -16.12
CA ARG A 99 5.65 -8.48 -14.93
C ARG A 99 5.42 -7.72 -13.61
N VAL A 100 5.71 -6.42 -13.60
CA VAL A 100 5.54 -5.56 -12.41
C VAL A 100 4.06 -5.27 -12.12
N LEU A 101 3.27 -4.98 -13.15
CA LEU A 101 1.88 -4.54 -13.01
C LEU A 101 0.86 -5.68 -13.13
N GLY A 102 1.18 -6.70 -13.93
CA GLY A 102 0.22 -7.68 -14.42
C GLY A 102 -0.45 -7.21 -15.71
N ARG A 103 -0.61 -8.12 -16.68
CA ARG A 103 -1.17 -7.80 -18.00
C ARG A 103 -2.57 -7.18 -17.93
N GLY A 104 -3.48 -7.79 -17.16
CA GLY A 104 -4.84 -7.28 -17.05
C GLY A 104 -4.92 -5.86 -16.46
N LEU A 105 -4.00 -5.46 -15.59
CA LEU A 105 -3.96 -4.09 -15.07
C LEU A 105 -3.48 -3.10 -16.14
N VAL A 106 -2.47 -3.49 -16.94
CA VAL A 106 -1.99 -2.67 -18.06
C VAL A 106 -3.12 -2.42 -19.05
N ASP A 107 -3.81 -3.48 -19.48
CA ASP A 107 -4.90 -3.39 -20.45
C ASP A 107 -6.03 -2.49 -19.93
N ARG A 108 -6.45 -2.66 -18.68
CA ARG A 108 -7.47 -1.81 -18.04
C ARG A 108 -7.06 -0.34 -18.00
N VAL A 109 -5.85 -0.04 -17.53
CA VAL A 109 -5.38 1.35 -17.37
C VAL A 109 -5.24 2.03 -18.73
N LEU A 110 -4.80 1.32 -19.76
CA LEU A 110 -4.72 1.85 -21.12
C LEU A 110 -6.10 2.13 -21.71
N ALA A 111 -7.13 1.39 -21.30
CA ALA A 111 -8.52 1.57 -21.73
C ALA A 111 -9.30 2.66 -20.96
N LEU A 112 -8.77 3.19 -19.84
CA LEU A 112 -9.47 4.21 -19.06
C LEU A 112 -9.72 5.51 -19.86
N PRO A 113 -10.84 6.21 -19.69
CA PRO A 113 -11.00 7.53 -20.29
C PRO A 113 -9.94 8.51 -19.77
N CYS A 114 -9.51 9.46 -20.62
CA CYS A 114 -8.49 10.46 -20.26
C CYS A 114 -8.96 11.48 -19.20
N SER A 115 -10.20 11.40 -18.74
CA SER A 115 -10.83 12.33 -17.79
C SER A 115 -10.43 12.13 -16.33
N VAL A 116 -9.68 11.07 -16.00
CA VAL A 116 -9.16 10.87 -14.65
C VAL A 116 -8.11 11.95 -14.35
N ASP A 117 -8.39 12.81 -13.37
CA ASP A 117 -7.41 13.78 -12.87
C ASP A 117 -6.29 13.06 -12.09
N ALA A 118 -5.30 12.57 -12.85
CA ALA A 118 -4.10 11.93 -12.33
C ALA A 118 -3.01 12.95 -11.97
N VAL A 119 -3.26 14.26 -12.03
CA VAL A 119 -2.25 15.31 -11.75
C VAL A 119 -1.61 15.12 -10.37
N PRO A 120 -2.36 14.81 -9.28
CA PRO A 120 -1.74 14.55 -7.97
C PRO A 120 -0.74 13.38 -8.00
N LEU A 121 -1.02 12.33 -8.79
CA LEU A 121 -0.12 11.20 -8.94
C LEU A 121 1.07 11.53 -9.84
N GLY A 122 0.89 12.39 -10.85
CA GLY A 122 1.97 12.86 -11.72
C GLY A 122 3.06 13.62 -10.97
N ARG A 123 2.72 14.35 -9.90
CA ARG A 123 3.65 15.07 -9.02
C ARG A 123 4.57 14.16 -8.21
N LEU A 124 4.25 12.87 -8.12
CA LEU A 124 5.14 11.86 -7.56
C LEU A 124 6.34 11.57 -8.47
N ASN A 125 6.38 12.09 -9.70
CA ASN A 125 7.55 12.00 -10.57
C ASN A 125 8.60 12.97 -10.03
N GLY A 126 9.48 12.49 -9.15
CA GLY A 126 10.68 13.23 -8.77
C GLY A 126 11.68 13.30 -9.94
N THR A 127 12.85 13.88 -9.68
CA THR A 127 13.98 14.10 -10.62
C THR A 127 14.56 12.83 -11.29
N GLY A 128 14.02 11.64 -11.03
CA GLY A 128 14.50 10.35 -11.51
C GLY A 128 13.98 9.90 -12.88
N MET A 129 13.72 10.83 -13.82
CA MET A 129 13.25 10.51 -15.18
C MET A 129 14.24 9.65 -15.99
N THR A 130 15.50 9.57 -15.55
CA THR A 130 16.57 8.77 -16.19
C THR A 130 16.50 7.27 -15.89
N GLN A 131 15.68 6.84 -14.92
CA GLN A 131 15.54 5.42 -14.59
C GLN A 131 14.63 4.70 -15.60
N ARG A 132 14.93 3.41 -15.87
CA ARG A 132 14.05 2.55 -16.70
C ARG A 132 12.65 2.46 -16.11
N LEU A 133 11.63 2.43 -16.97
CA LEU A 133 10.23 2.46 -16.60
C LEU A 133 9.82 1.40 -15.55
N PRO A 134 10.24 0.12 -15.62
CA PRO A 134 9.90 -0.87 -14.61
C PRO A 134 10.38 -0.52 -13.19
N LEU A 135 11.57 0.08 -13.08
CA LEU A 135 12.13 0.51 -11.79
C LEU A 135 11.38 1.72 -11.25
N ARG A 136 11.04 2.67 -12.14
CA ARG A 136 10.21 3.82 -11.80
C ARG A 136 8.83 3.39 -11.27
N LEU A 137 8.18 2.41 -11.91
CA LEU A 137 6.92 1.83 -11.44
C LEU A 137 7.04 1.26 -10.03
N LEU A 138 8.07 0.45 -9.74
CA LEU A 138 8.27 -0.12 -8.41
C LEU A 138 8.52 0.95 -7.33
N ARG A 139 9.29 2.00 -7.66
CA ARG A 139 9.51 3.13 -6.76
C ARG A 139 8.21 3.88 -6.49
N PHE A 140 7.42 4.13 -7.54
CA PHE A 140 6.12 4.76 -7.45
C PHE A 140 5.15 3.98 -6.57
N GLN A 141 5.07 2.65 -6.74
CA GLN A 141 4.23 1.81 -5.90
C GLN A 141 4.58 1.96 -4.41
N ARG A 142 5.88 1.98 -4.08
CA ARG A 142 6.31 2.20 -2.69
C ARG A 142 5.95 3.58 -2.17
N ARG A 143 6.09 4.63 -3.00
CA ARG A 143 5.69 6.00 -2.64
C ARG A 143 4.17 6.12 -2.44
N ILE A 144 3.38 5.50 -3.30
CA ILE A 144 1.91 5.46 -3.17
C ILE A 144 1.51 4.70 -1.90
N LEU A 145 2.09 3.53 -1.63
CA LEU A 145 1.85 2.81 -0.38
C LEU A 145 2.20 3.66 0.83
N ARG A 146 3.32 4.41 0.77
CA ARG A 146 3.67 5.35 1.83
C ARG A 146 2.63 6.45 1.96
N ALA A 147 2.17 7.06 0.86
CA ALA A 147 1.11 8.08 0.88
C ALA A 147 -0.21 7.55 1.48
N LEU A 148 -0.60 6.32 1.14
CA LEU A 148 -1.77 5.64 1.72
C LEU A 148 -1.62 5.40 3.24
N CYS A 149 -0.39 5.28 3.75
CA CYS A 149 -0.14 5.23 5.19
C CYS A 149 -0.13 6.63 5.81
N ASP A 150 0.50 7.59 5.15
CA ASP A 150 0.74 8.94 5.66
C ASP A 150 -0.56 9.78 5.65
N CYS A 151 -1.61 9.37 4.92
CA CYS A 151 -2.93 9.99 4.99
C CYS A 151 -3.81 9.50 6.15
N LEU A 152 -3.34 8.50 6.93
CA LEU A 152 -4.06 7.94 8.07
C LEU A 152 -3.59 8.57 9.39
N PRO A 153 -4.41 8.52 10.46
CA PRO A 153 -3.94 8.79 11.81
C PRO A 153 -2.74 7.91 12.17
N ASP A 154 -1.80 8.44 12.96
CA ASP A 154 -0.54 7.78 13.32
C ASP A 154 -0.70 6.33 13.83
N SER A 155 -1.71 6.07 14.67
CA SER A 155 -1.98 4.74 15.21
C SER A 155 -2.38 3.74 14.12
N ALA A 156 -3.22 4.15 13.17
CA ALA A 156 -3.61 3.36 12.02
C ALA A 156 -2.43 3.18 11.04
N ALA A 157 -1.69 4.26 10.75
CA ALA A 157 -0.54 4.23 9.85
C ALA A 157 0.53 3.24 10.32
N ARG A 158 0.87 3.23 11.61
CA ARG A 158 1.84 2.26 12.18
C ARG A 158 1.38 0.82 12.02
N ARG A 159 0.10 0.54 12.28
CA ARG A 159 -0.48 -0.80 12.12
C ARG A 159 -0.47 -1.26 10.66
N VAL A 160 -0.80 -0.37 9.73
CA VAL A 160 -0.71 -0.67 8.28
C VAL A 160 0.73 -0.97 7.86
N ARG A 161 1.72 -0.22 8.36
CA ARG A 161 3.14 -0.46 8.02
C ARG A 161 3.64 -1.84 8.48
N LEU A 162 3.11 -2.39 9.57
CA LEU A 162 3.46 -3.74 10.05
C LEU A 162 2.99 -4.87 9.11
N LYS A 163 2.03 -4.61 8.22
CA LYS A 163 1.59 -5.56 7.18
C LYS A 163 2.66 -5.80 6.10
N PHE A 164 3.71 -4.98 6.08
CA PHE A 164 4.82 -5.07 5.14
C PHE A 164 6.11 -5.49 5.86
N ARG A 165 7.07 -6.02 5.10
CA ARG A 165 8.39 -6.42 5.62
C ARG A 165 9.05 -5.28 6.42
N PRO A 166 9.77 -5.56 7.53
CA PRO A 166 10.60 -4.57 8.19
C PRO A 166 11.51 -3.81 7.21
N GLY A 167 11.49 -2.47 7.29
CA GLY A 167 12.30 -1.62 6.42
C GLY A 167 11.75 -1.41 5.00
N TYR A 168 10.58 -1.96 4.65
CA TYR A 168 9.96 -1.78 3.32
C TYR A 168 9.86 -0.30 2.90
N PHE A 169 9.58 0.58 3.86
CA PHE A 169 9.41 2.02 3.65
C PHE A 169 10.68 2.86 3.87
N LYS A 170 11.84 2.27 4.21
CA LYS A 170 13.07 3.00 4.61
C LYS A 170 13.55 4.02 3.56
N HIS A 171 13.29 3.74 2.28
CA HIS A 171 13.70 4.60 1.15
C HIS A 171 12.51 5.10 0.31
N ALA A 172 11.29 4.95 0.80
CA ALA A 172 10.13 5.53 0.14
C ALA A 172 10.09 7.00 0.53
N GLU A 173 10.32 7.93 -0.38
CA GLU A 173 10.23 9.37 -0.08
C GLU A 173 8.81 9.76 0.37
N PRO A 174 8.66 10.73 1.29
CA PRO A 174 7.35 11.29 1.60
C PRO A 174 6.68 11.85 0.34
N VAL A 175 5.36 11.96 0.43
CA VAL A 175 4.51 12.46 -0.65
C VAL A 175 3.84 13.73 -0.16
N ASP A 176 4.13 14.83 -0.84
CA ASP A 176 3.41 16.09 -0.64
C ASP A 176 1.93 15.87 -0.98
N ASP A 177 1.03 16.40 -0.16
CA ASP A 177 -0.41 16.17 -0.28
C ASP A 177 -0.82 14.68 -0.36
N ALA A 178 -0.22 13.82 0.49
CA ALA A 178 -0.53 12.38 0.57
C ALA A 178 -2.04 12.06 0.55
N ARG A 179 -2.85 12.90 1.21
CA ARG A 179 -4.31 12.76 1.22
C ARG A 179 -4.95 12.90 -0.16
N LYS A 180 -4.51 13.87 -0.98
CA LYS A 180 -5.02 14.03 -2.36
C LYS A 180 -4.61 12.84 -3.23
N CYS A 181 -3.37 12.37 -3.10
CA CYS A 181 -2.90 11.18 -3.79
C CYS A 181 -3.74 9.94 -3.44
N ALA A 182 -3.99 9.72 -2.15
CA ALA A 182 -4.80 8.61 -1.67
C ALA A 182 -6.25 8.68 -2.20
N LYS A 183 -6.86 9.87 -2.22
CA LYS A 183 -8.20 10.07 -2.81
C LYS A 183 -8.26 9.71 -4.28
N VAL A 184 -7.28 10.11 -5.09
CA VAL A 184 -7.25 9.75 -6.52
C VAL A 184 -7.14 8.24 -6.70
N VAL A 185 -6.27 7.57 -5.93
CA VAL A 185 -6.14 6.10 -5.98
C VAL A 185 -7.45 5.41 -5.58
N LEU A 186 -8.10 5.90 -4.52
CA LEU A 186 -9.39 5.38 -4.09
C LEU A 186 -10.49 5.64 -5.11
N ALA A 187 -10.55 6.81 -5.76
CA ALA A 187 -11.58 7.09 -6.78
C ALA A 187 -11.57 6.10 -7.96
N MET A 188 -10.46 5.37 -8.15
CA MET A 188 -10.29 4.38 -9.21
C MET A 188 -10.26 2.94 -8.70
N HIS A 189 -10.59 2.69 -7.43
CA HIS A 189 -10.36 1.41 -6.75
C HIS A 189 -11.00 0.21 -7.48
N GLU A 190 -12.08 0.44 -8.24
CA GLU A 190 -12.79 -0.58 -9.03
C GLU A 190 -11.88 -1.25 -10.08
N HIS A 191 -10.84 -0.56 -10.54
CA HIS A 191 -9.89 -1.08 -11.53
C HIS A 191 -8.72 -1.87 -10.91
N ALA A 192 -8.59 -1.87 -9.58
CA ALA A 192 -7.45 -2.47 -8.87
C ALA A 192 -7.56 -4.00 -8.68
N ASP A 193 -8.64 -4.65 -9.13
CA ASP A 193 -8.88 -6.09 -8.95
C ASP A 193 -8.78 -6.52 -7.47
N LEU A 194 -9.52 -5.79 -6.62
CA LEU A 194 -9.51 -5.99 -5.17
C LEU A 194 -10.25 -7.28 -4.77
N SER A 195 -9.84 -7.86 -3.64
CA SER A 195 -10.56 -8.99 -3.04
C SER A 195 -12.00 -8.62 -2.68
N ALA A 196 -12.91 -9.60 -2.64
CA ALA A 196 -14.29 -9.38 -2.20
C ALA A 196 -14.37 -8.74 -0.80
N ARG A 197 -13.44 -9.08 0.09
CA ARG A 197 -13.32 -8.45 1.42
C ARG A 197 -12.99 -6.96 1.29
N ALA A 198 -12.03 -6.59 0.45
CA ALA A 198 -11.68 -5.19 0.23
C ALA A 198 -12.82 -4.39 -0.42
N LYS A 199 -13.56 -5.00 -1.36
CA LYS A 199 -14.76 -4.39 -1.95
C LYS A 199 -15.82 -4.06 -0.90
N CYS A 200 -16.12 -5.02 -0.03
CA CYS A 200 -17.03 -4.84 1.10
C CYS A 200 -16.54 -3.76 2.08
N ILE A 201 -15.23 -3.71 2.37
CA ILE A 201 -14.65 -2.66 3.24
C ILE A 201 -14.82 -1.27 2.62
N LEU A 202 -14.58 -1.12 1.33
CA LEU A 202 -14.64 0.18 0.65
C LEU A 202 -16.08 0.59 0.30
N GLY A 203 -17.01 -0.37 0.20
CA GLY A 203 -18.44 -0.14 0.04
C GLY A 203 -18.91 -0.08 -1.40
N TYR A 204 -18.48 -1.02 -2.25
CA TYR A 204 -18.95 -1.15 -3.64
C TYR A 204 -19.06 -2.61 -4.09
#